data_AF-A0A2G1QMY8-F1
#
_entry.id   AF-A0A2G1QMY8-F1
#
_cell.length_a   1.000
_cell.length_b   1.000
_cell.length_c   1.000
_cell.angle_alpha   90.00
_cell.angle_beta   90.00
_cell.angle_gamma   90.00
#
_symmetry.space_group_name_H-M   'P 1'
#
loop_
_entity.id
_entity.type
_entity.pdbx_description
1 polymer ?
#
loop_
_entity_poly.entity_id
_entity_poly.type
_entity_poly.pdbx_seq_one_letter_code
_entity_poly.pdbx_strand_id
1 'polypeptide(L)'
;MPATGRGCGGQARHKRQRRRDAPRLPGAWCGFACGAMSGINAGRTFAVIISGHPAPVPETHVEKRYTWVKRPPFGRKFPATLAALACVAMAAPAPPAHANASVGHLATGGLVLSRTEAIEMASEDLFISMKEIRVTYRFFNRTDADVTTLVAFPLPDIRVPSQEDNFVIPEPDATQNFLAFDAEVDGKRIALQVEQRAEVLGVDQTVLLRSLNLPVSPYDAKLPGLLARLSEPARKQLRENGLIDDSNLTSGLPVEFRIRPLWTTRTTYYWTQTFPARKDITVALRYKPSVGGAAQSYIGEDYMSSESRRAYEQRYCIGESLVSTVRRARLRDKGRKLFFAEEWIEYILSTGANWAGPIGTFTLTVDKGSTGNLVSLCMDDMRKVGPTLYRAEKKDFRPRRNLDVLFLVPRRLP
;
A
#
# COMPACT_ATOMS: atom_id res chain seq x y z
N MET A 1 10.25 -44.96 53.79
CA MET A 1 9.22 -46.03 53.91
C MET A 1 7.90 -45.38 54.30
N PRO A 2 6.71 -45.93 53.95
CA PRO A 2 6.46 -47.22 53.30
C PRO A 2 6.26 -47.12 51.76
N ALA A 3 5.02 -47.19 51.27
CA ALA A 3 4.58 -47.45 49.88
C ALA A 3 3.59 -46.35 49.40
N THR A 4 3.23 -46.09 48.12
CA THR A 4 3.26 -46.79 46.80
C THR A 4 2.13 -47.81 46.48
N GLY A 5 1.55 -47.69 45.28
CA GLY A 5 0.54 -48.59 44.66
C GLY A 5 -0.24 -47.82 43.58
N ARG A 6 -0.34 -48.13 42.26
CA ARG A 6 -0.19 -49.32 41.37
C ARG A 6 -1.38 -50.30 41.30
N GLY A 7 -1.74 -50.67 40.05
CA GLY A 7 -2.90 -51.49 39.63
C GLY A 7 -3.76 -50.70 38.63
N CYS A 8 -3.84 -50.92 37.30
CA CYS A 8 -3.60 -52.05 36.38
C CYS A 8 -4.67 -53.16 36.36
N GLY A 9 -5.37 -53.35 35.22
CA GLY A 9 -6.12 -54.57 34.87
C GLY A 9 -7.29 -54.41 33.87
N GLY A 10 -7.40 -55.29 32.87
CA GLY A 10 -8.53 -55.38 31.90
C GLY A 10 -8.43 -54.39 30.72
N GLN A 11 -8.34 -54.73 29.42
CA GLN A 11 -8.80 -55.88 28.61
C GLN A 11 -10.30 -56.19 28.69
N ALA A 12 -11.01 -56.58 27.62
CA ALA A 12 -10.83 -56.44 26.16
C ALA A 12 -12.07 -57.06 25.46
N ARG A 13 -12.48 -56.60 24.27
CA ARG A 13 -13.26 -57.46 23.33
C ARG A 13 -13.31 -56.95 21.88
N HIS A 14 -13.00 -57.84 20.94
CA HIS A 14 -13.25 -57.65 19.51
C HIS A 14 -14.74 -57.80 19.16
N LYS A 15 -15.15 -57.15 18.06
CA LYS A 15 -15.89 -57.82 16.97
C LYS A 15 -15.47 -57.23 15.62
N ARG A 16 -15.61 -58.03 14.56
CA ARG A 16 -15.20 -57.76 13.16
C ARG A 16 -16.39 -58.06 12.24
N GLN A 17 -16.25 -57.74 10.94
CA GLN A 17 -17.09 -58.25 9.83
C GLN A 17 -18.54 -57.68 9.75
N ARG A 18 -19.20 -57.53 8.57
CA ARG A 18 -18.90 -57.93 7.16
C ARG A 18 -19.10 -56.80 6.12
N ARG A 19 -18.69 -57.08 4.87
CA ARG A 19 -19.02 -56.35 3.62
C ARG A 19 -20.47 -56.59 3.15
N ARG A 20 -20.87 -55.84 2.10
CA ARG A 20 -21.90 -56.06 1.03
C ARG A 20 -22.94 -54.93 1.00
N ASP A 21 -23.50 -54.51 -0.14
CA ASP A 21 -23.18 -54.68 -1.58
C ASP A 21 -23.73 -53.43 -2.33
N ALA A 22 -23.47 -53.28 -3.63
CA ALA A 22 -23.97 -52.15 -4.45
C ALA A 22 -24.79 -52.62 -5.68
N PRO A 23 -25.80 -51.84 -6.13
CA PRO A 23 -26.36 -51.93 -7.47
C PRO A 23 -26.12 -50.67 -8.33
N ARG A 24 -26.61 -50.66 -9.59
CA ARG A 24 -26.26 -49.74 -10.69
C ARG A 24 -27.47 -49.38 -11.57
N LEU A 25 -27.45 -48.18 -12.18
CA LEU A 25 -28.11 -47.78 -13.46
C LEU A 25 -29.68 -47.78 -13.49
N PRO A 26 -30.35 -47.30 -14.57
CA PRO A 26 -29.93 -46.51 -15.77
C PRO A 26 -30.33 -45.01 -15.62
N GLY A 27 -30.55 -44.12 -16.61
CA GLY A 27 -30.47 -44.03 -18.10
C GLY A 27 -30.68 -42.54 -18.50
N ALA A 28 -30.28 -41.95 -19.65
CA ALA A 28 -30.40 -42.25 -21.11
C ALA A 28 -31.41 -41.28 -21.81
N TRP A 29 -31.38 -41.18 -23.17
CA TRP A 29 -31.99 -40.16 -24.08
C TRP A 29 -31.17 -38.83 -24.17
N CYS A 30 -30.73 -38.25 -25.30
CA CYS A 30 -30.99 -38.28 -26.78
C CYS A 30 -32.21 -37.44 -27.26
N GLY A 31 -32.17 -36.61 -28.33
CA GLY A 31 -31.08 -36.11 -29.23
C GLY A 31 -31.05 -34.55 -29.26
N PHE A 32 -30.80 -33.76 -30.33
CA PHE A 32 -30.39 -33.90 -31.76
C PHE A 32 -29.72 -32.56 -32.21
N ALA A 33 -28.74 -32.49 -33.14
CA ALA A 33 -28.79 -32.25 -34.62
C ALA A 33 -29.53 -30.97 -35.11
N CYS A 34 -29.13 -30.20 -36.15
CA CYS A 34 -28.04 -30.34 -37.16
C CYS A 34 -27.68 -28.99 -37.89
N GLY A 35 -26.57 -28.97 -38.67
CA GLY A 35 -26.19 -27.93 -39.67
C GLY A 35 -24.98 -27.03 -39.27
N ALA A 36 -23.82 -26.91 -39.94
CA ALA A 36 -23.42 -26.85 -41.37
C ALA A 36 -23.82 -25.52 -42.05
N MET A 37 -23.03 -24.77 -42.85
CA MET A 37 -21.80 -24.96 -43.69
C MET A 37 -21.01 -23.61 -43.79
N SER A 38 -19.82 -23.39 -44.40
CA SER A 38 -18.60 -24.17 -44.75
C SER A 38 -17.52 -23.25 -45.38
N GLY A 39 -16.21 -23.58 -45.34
CA GLY A 39 -15.10 -22.88 -46.04
C GLY A 39 -13.91 -22.59 -45.10
N ILE A 40 -12.67 -23.07 -45.27
CA ILE A 40 -11.73 -23.27 -46.41
C ILE A 40 -11.07 -21.96 -46.89
N ASN A 41 -9.84 -21.70 -46.43
CA ASN A 41 -8.68 -21.70 -47.33
C ASN A 41 -7.33 -21.92 -46.61
N ALA A 42 -6.31 -22.32 -47.37
CA ALA A 42 -4.90 -22.43 -46.95
C ALA A 42 -4.28 -21.02 -46.72
N GLY A 43 -3.13 -20.85 -46.04
CA GLY A 43 -2.23 -21.83 -45.43
C GLY A 43 -0.79 -21.68 -45.92
N ARG A 44 0.17 -21.41 -45.01
CA ARG A 44 1.63 -21.49 -45.27
C ARG A 44 2.43 -21.53 -43.96
N THR A 45 3.04 -22.67 -43.67
CA THR A 45 4.04 -22.80 -42.61
C THR A 45 5.41 -22.43 -43.16
N PHE A 46 6.19 -21.63 -42.41
CA PHE A 46 7.62 -21.46 -42.64
C PHE A 46 8.39 -21.93 -41.42
N ALA A 47 9.20 -22.97 -41.60
CA ALA A 47 10.22 -23.36 -40.65
C ALA A 47 11.56 -22.77 -41.10
N VAL A 48 12.34 -22.22 -40.17
CA VAL A 48 13.74 -21.84 -40.40
C VAL A 48 14.59 -22.62 -39.42
N ILE A 49 15.50 -23.43 -39.96
CA ILE A 49 16.48 -24.19 -39.17
C ILE A 49 17.68 -23.28 -38.91
N ILE A 50 18.07 -23.12 -37.65
CA ILE A 50 19.39 -22.57 -37.29
C ILE A 50 20.05 -23.56 -36.32
N SER A 51 21.14 -24.17 -36.77
CA SER A 51 21.97 -25.09 -36.01
C SER A 51 23.24 -24.39 -35.53
N GLY A 52 23.56 -24.48 -34.24
CA GLY A 52 24.82 -23.98 -33.69
C GLY A 52 24.85 -24.04 -32.17
N HIS A 53 25.99 -24.45 -31.60
CA HIS A 53 26.27 -24.44 -30.16
C HIS A 53 27.70 -23.90 -29.91
N PRO A 54 28.04 -23.52 -28.66
CA PRO A 54 28.81 -22.29 -28.44
C PRO A 54 30.33 -22.43 -28.25
N ALA A 55 31.02 -21.29 -28.32
CA ALA A 55 32.38 -21.04 -27.84
C ALA A 55 32.48 -19.59 -27.27
N PRO A 56 33.44 -19.27 -26.39
CA PRO A 56 33.40 -18.06 -25.55
C PRO A 56 34.06 -16.81 -26.16
N VAL A 57 33.78 -15.65 -25.55
CA VAL A 57 34.40 -14.34 -25.86
C VAL A 57 35.36 -13.94 -24.72
N PRO A 58 36.60 -13.52 -24.98
CA PRO A 58 37.55 -13.07 -23.97
C PRO A 58 37.37 -11.60 -23.57
N GLU A 59 37.82 -11.25 -22.37
CA GLU A 59 37.86 -9.88 -21.86
C GLU A 59 38.88 -9.01 -22.61
N THR A 60 38.56 -7.73 -22.84
CA THR A 60 39.55 -6.70 -23.20
C THR A 60 39.26 -5.38 -22.47
N HIS A 61 40.25 -4.90 -21.71
CA HIS A 61 40.24 -3.54 -21.16
C HIS A 61 40.38 -2.51 -22.29
N VAL A 62 39.60 -1.42 -22.24
CA VAL A 62 39.76 -0.26 -23.14
C VAL A 62 39.96 1.01 -22.32
N GLU A 63 41.14 1.62 -22.48
CA GLU A 63 41.59 2.83 -21.79
C GLU A 63 40.82 4.08 -22.29
N LYS A 64 40.00 4.71 -21.44
CA LYS A 64 39.25 5.93 -21.81
C LYS A 64 40.13 7.18 -21.75
N ARG A 65 40.74 7.54 -22.89
CA ARG A 65 41.33 8.87 -23.10
C ARG A 65 40.25 9.86 -23.56
N TYR A 66 40.03 10.91 -22.78
CA TYR A 66 39.12 12.01 -23.13
C TYR A 66 39.89 13.15 -23.80
N THR A 67 39.46 13.56 -25.00
CA THR A 67 39.96 14.75 -25.69
C THR A 67 38.83 15.76 -25.89
N TRP A 68 39.07 17.02 -25.48
CA TRP A 68 38.09 18.10 -25.56
C TRP A 68 38.21 18.81 -26.91
N VAL A 69 37.12 18.88 -27.67
CA VAL A 69 37.05 19.61 -28.95
C VAL A 69 36.12 20.82 -28.83
N LYS A 70 36.62 22.00 -29.22
CA LYS A 70 35.88 23.27 -29.17
C LYS A 70 34.91 23.40 -30.36
N ARG A 71 33.77 24.06 -30.15
CA ARG A 71 32.81 24.43 -31.21
C ARG A 71 33.33 25.62 -32.05
N PRO A 72 33.22 25.61 -33.39
CA PRO A 72 33.21 26.81 -34.23
C PRO A 72 31.78 27.38 -34.40
N PRO A 73 31.61 28.64 -34.90
CA PRO A 73 30.34 29.37 -34.82
C PRO A 73 29.56 29.52 -36.15
N PHE A 74 28.28 29.91 -36.00
CA PHE A 74 27.39 30.64 -36.93
C PHE A 74 27.66 30.67 -38.45
N GLY A 75 26.65 30.21 -39.21
CA GLY A 75 25.91 31.13 -40.08
C GLY A 75 25.72 30.77 -41.56
N ARG A 76 24.44 30.61 -41.97
CA ARG A 76 23.86 31.13 -43.22
C ARG A 76 22.33 31.00 -43.21
N LYS A 77 21.63 31.80 -44.02
CA LYS A 77 20.16 31.83 -44.20
C LYS A 77 19.80 31.26 -45.58
N PHE A 78 18.61 30.67 -45.74
CA PHE A 78 17.67 30.81 -46.88
C PHE A 78 16.35 30.03 -46.58
N PRO A 79 15.27 30.10 -47.40
CA PRO A 79 13.92 30.34 -46.84
C PRO A 79 12.93 29.14 -46.86
N ALA A 80 11.67 29.48 -46.56
CA ALA A 80 10.41 28.73 -46.56
C ALA A 80 10.25 27.61 -47.63
N THR A 81 9.33 26.62 -47.48
CA THR A 81 7.96 26.73 -46.93
C THR A 81 7.37 25.37 -46.52
N LEU A 82 6.30 25.38 -45.70
CA LEU A 82 5.22 24.37 -45.59
C LEU A 82 5.55 22.87 -45.37
N ALA A 83 5.42 22.42 -44.12
CA ALA A 83 4.76 21.14 -43.76
C ALA A 83 4.54 21.06 -42.24
N ALA A 84 3.35 21.43 -41.74
CA ALA A 84 3.04 21.39 -40.31
C ALA A 84 2.21 20.14 -39.95
N LEU A 85 2.88 19.08 -39.48
CA LEU A 85 2.25 18.03 -38.67
C LEU A 85 2.86 18.03 -37.26
N ALA A 86 2.27 18.83 -36.38
CA ALA A 86 2.57 18.76 -34.95
C ALA A 86 1.84 17.55 -34.34
N CYS A 87 2.50 16.38 -34.33
CA CYS A 87 2.06 15.25 -33.53
C CYS A 87 2.24 15.56 -32.04
N VAL A 88 1.27 16.29 -31.47
CA VAL A 88 1.15 16.51 -30.03
C VAL A 88 0.78 15.17 -29.38
N ALA A 89 1.81 14.40 -29.03
CA ALA A 89 1.65 13.24 -28.17
C ALA A 89 1.13 13.72 -26.82
N MET A 90 -0.17 13.50 -26.55
CA MET A 90 -0.76 13.77 -25.25
C MET A 90 -0.14 12.84 -24.21
N ALA A 91 0.85 13.36 -23.48
CA ALA A 91 1.36 12.73 -22.27
C ALA A 91 0.25 12.78 -21.20
N ALA A 92 -0.62 11.77 -21.21
CA ALA A 92 -1.64 11.62 -20.18
C ALA A 92 -0.95 11.43 -18.81
N PRO A 93 -1.17 12.31 -17.83
CA PRO A 93 -0.62 12.10 -16.49
C PRO A 93 -1.30 10.88 -15.87
N ALA A 94 -0.51 9.89 -15.47
CA ALA A 94 -1.02 8.77 -14.68
C ALA A 94 -1.57 9.31 -13.34
N PRO A 95 -2.82 8.97 -12.95
CA PRO A 95 -3.39 9.43 -11.70
C PRO A 95 -2.63 8.78 -10.52
N PRO A 96 -2.10 9.56 -9.55
CA PRO A 96 -1.46 8.98 -8.37
C PRO A 96 -2.52 8.41 -7.42
N ALA A 97 -2.17 7.34 -6.70
CA ALA A 97 -3.05 6.75 -5.70
C ALA A 97 -3.13 7.60 -4.41
N HIS A 98 -4.33 7.76 -3.87
CA HIS A 98 -4.66 8.72 -2.82
C HIS A 98 -5.73 8.18 -1.86
N ALA A 99 -5.68 8.62 -0.60
CA ALA A 99 -6.66 8.41 0.48
C ALA A 99 -7.16 9.75 1.07
N ASN A 100 -7.87 9.70 2.20
CA ASN A 100 -9.00 10.56 2.60
C ASN A 100 -10.31 10.21 1.88
N ALA A 101 -11.44 10.60 2.45
CA ALA A 101 -12.76 10.32 1.90
C ALA A 101 -12.93 10.95 0.50
N SER A 102 -13.59 10.24 -0.41
CA SER A 102 -13.85 10.62 -1.81
C SER A 102 -15.21 10.07 -2.24
N VAL A 103 -15.81 10.65 -3.29
CA VAL A 103 -16.83 9.93 -4.07
C VAL A 103 -16.15 8.85 -4.93
N GLY A 104 -16.87 7.80 -5.31
CA GLY A 104 -16.43 6.84 -6.31
C GLY A 104 -17.58 6.18 -7.09
N HIS A 105 -17.23 5.31 -8.03
CA HIS A 105 -18.15 4.35 -8.65
C HIS A 105 -17.47 2.99 -8.82
N LEU A 106 -18.27 1.94 -8.96
CA LEU A 106 -17.78 0.61 -9.33
C LEU A 106 -17.71 0.51 -10.86
N ALA A 107 -16.52 0.30 -11.39
CA ALA A 107 -16.25 -0.02 -12.80
C ALA A 107 -16.02 -1.53 -12.97
N THR A 108 -15.94 -2.00 -14.21
CA THR A 108 -15.63 -3.41 -14.54
C THR A 108 -14.26 -3.88 -14.01
N GLY A 109 -13.35 -2.94 -13.73
CA GLY A 109 -12.05 -3.19 -13.09
C GLY A 109 -12.00 -2.96 -11.58
N GLY A 110 -13.14 -2.71 -10.91
CA GLY A 110 -13.21 -2.37 -9.48
C GLY A 110 -13.54 -0.89 -9.21
N LEU A 111 -13.28 -0.44 -7.99
CA LEU A 111 -13.58 0.91 -7.51
C LEU A 111 -12.72 1.98 -8.22
N VAL A 112 -13.36 3.08 -8.60
CA VAL A 112 -12.75 4.26 -9.23
C VAL A 112 -13.18 5.51 -8.47
N LEU A 113 -12.23 6.30 -7.97
CA LEU A 113 -12.52 7.57 -7.30
C LEU A 113 -13.02 8.60 -8.32
N SER A 114 -14.04 9.36 -7.94
CA SER A 114 -14.75 10.32 -8.79
C SER A 114 -14.92 11.65 -8.07
N ARG A 115 -15.07 12.73 -8.84
CA ARG A 115 -15.27 14.09 -8.30
C ARG A 115 -16.76 14.45 -8.28
N THR A 116 -17.21 15.17 -7.26
CA THR A 116 -18.57 15.72 -7.16
C THR A 116 -18.54 17.23 -6.93
N GLU A 117 -19.52 17.93 -7.51
CA GLU A 117 -19.78 19.35 -7.22
C GLU A 117 -21.05 19.55 -6.36
N ALA A 118 -21.77 18.45 -6.07
CA ALA A 118 -23.01 18.47 -5.28
C ALA A 118 -22.76 18.45 -3.77
N ILE A 119 -21.69 17.79 -3.31
CA ILE A 119 -21.38 17.62 -1.88
C ILE A 119 -20.07 18.35 -1.56
N GLU A 120 -20.08 19.26 -0.59
CA GLU A 120 -18.89 19.94 -0.05
C GLU A 120 -18.45 19.34 1.30
N MET A 121 -17.14 19.35 1.57
CA MET A 121 -16.58 18.96 2.86
C MET A 121 -16.52 20.19 3.78
N ALA A 122 -17.63 20.47 4.47
CA ALA A 122 -17.79 21.63 5.33
C ALA A 122 -16.79 21.65 6.51
N SER A 123 -16.38 20.48 7.03
CA SER A 123 -15.18 20.35 7.85
C SER A 123 -14.60 18.95 7.92
N GLU A 124 -13.32 18.86 8.30
CA GLU A 124 -12.59 17.66 8.71
C GLU A 124 -11.88 17.95 10.04
N ASP A 125 -12.12 17.15 11.08
CA ASP A 125 -11.33 17.12 12.32
C ASP A 125 -10.58 15.80 12.40
N LEU A 126 -9.26 15.87 12.20
CA LEU A 126 -8.34 14.75 12.06
C LEU A 126 -7.45 14.64 13.29
N PHE A 127 -7.49 13.49 13.96
CA PHE A 127 -6.59 13.12 15.04
C PHE A 127 -5.66 11.98 14.61
N ILE A 128 -4.35 12.18 14.75
CA ILE A 128 -3.31 11.18 14.45
C ILE A 128 -2.47 10.89 15.69
N SER A 129 -2.27 9.61 15.99
CA SER A 129 -1.32 9.11 16.99
C SER A 129 -0.75 7.77 16.54
N MET A 130 0.36 7.31 17.12
CA MET A 130 0.97 5.98 16.85
C MET A 130 0.08 4.78 17.25
N LYS A 131 -1.11 5.01 17.83
CA LYS A 131 -2.03 3.95 18.29
C LYS A 131 -3.41 4.00 17.62
N GLU A 132 -3.81 5.17 17.13
CA GLU A 132 -5.16 5.46 16.70
C GLU A 132 -5.16 6.65 15.74
N ILE A 133 -5.94 6.53 14.68
CA ILE A 133 -6.43 7.63 13.86
C ILE A 133 -7.94 7.75 14.09
N ARG A 134 -8.42 8.98 14.26
CA ARG A 134 -9.85 9.33 14.25
C ARG A 134 -10.06 10.49 13.29
N VAL A 135 -11.16 10.46 12.55
CA VAL A 135 -11.53 11.52 11.60
C VAL A 135 -13.02 11.79 11.73
N THR A 136 -13.41 13.05 11.87
CA THR A 136 -14.82 13.45 11.81
C THR A 136 -15.01 14.44 10.67
N TYR A 137 -15.73 14.01 9.64
CA TYR A 137 -16.16 14.86 8.55
C TYR A 137 -17.56 15.39 8.81
N ARG A 138 -17.82 16.62 8.35
CA ARG A 138 -19.17 17.11 8.08
C ARG A 138 -19.28 17.42 6.59
N PHE A 139 -20.24 16.79 5.93
CA PHE A 139 -20.49 16.95 4.49
C PHE A 139 -21.84 17.61 4.28
N PHE A 140 -21.90 18.66 3.46
CA PHE A 140 -23.14 19.38 3.15
C PHE A 140 -23.58 19.11 1.70
N ASN A 141 -24.85 18.74 1.51
CA ASN A 141 -25.45 18.67 0.18
C ASN A 141 -25.90 20.06 -0.29
N ARG A 142 -25.26 20.54 -1.34
CA ARG A 142 -25.46 21.87 -1.93
C ARG A 142 -26.71 21.94 -2.80
N THR A 143 -27.28 20.79 -3.18
CA THR A 143 -28.41 20.67 -4.11
C THR A 143 -29.75 20.55 -3.38
N ASP A 144 -30.83 20.86 -4.09
CA ASP A 144 -32.21 20.81 -3.61
C ASP A 144 -32.85 19.40 -3.77
N ALA A 145 -32.03 18.38 -4.02
CA ALA A 145 -32.45 16.98 -4.15
C ALA A 145 -31.53 16.05 -3.32
N ASP A 146 -32.04 14.89 -2.91
CA ASP A 146 -31.25 13.88 -2.21
C ASP A 146 -30.21 13.27 -3.16
N VAL A 147 -28.94 13.28 -2.75
CA VAL A 147 -27.83 12.76 -3.56
C VAL A 147 -27.36 11.44 -2.96
N THR A 148 -27.56 10.34 -3.68
CA THR A 148 -27.03 9.02 -3.30
C THR A 148 -25.81 8.69 -4.14
N THR A 149 -24.69 8.36 -3.52
CA THR A 149 -23.43 8.03 -4.20
C THR A 149 -22.55 7.10 -3.36
N LEU A 150 -21.49 6.57 -3.95
CA LEU A 150 -20.52 5.74 -3.23
C LEU A 150 -19.48 6.63 -2.56
N VAL A 151 -19.29 6.47 -1.25
CA VAL A 151 -18.18 7.10 -0.51
C VAL A 151 -17.08 6.07 -0.33
N ALA A 152 -15.85 6.48 -0.63
CA ALA A 152 -14.65 5.66 -0.55
C ALA A 152 -13.64 6.34 0.39
N PHE A 153 -13.12 5.58 1.35
CA PHE A 153 -11.95 5.93 2.16
C PHE A 153 -10.81 4.94 1.84
N PRO A 154 -9.91 5.30 0.92
CA PRO A 154 -8.70 4.52 0.65
C PRO A 154 -7.77 4.50 1.87
N LEU A 155 -6.75 3.65 1.84
CA LEU A 155 -5.63 3.66 2.77
C LEU A 155 -4.33 4.02 2.04
N PRO A 156 -3.27 4.44 2.76
CA PRO A 156 -1.92 4.50 2.21
C PRO A 156 -1.47 3.17 1.59
N ASP A 157 -0.60 3.26 0.59
CA ASP A 157 0.04 2.12 -0.07
C ASP A 157 0.87 1.31 0.93
N ILE A 158 0.46 0.07 1.21
CA ILE A 158 1.16 -0.78 2.18
C ILE A 158 2.17 -1.67 1.43
N ARG A 159 3.46 -1.44 1.69
CA ARG A 159 4.59 -2.00 0.93
C ARG A 159 5.42 -2.93 1.81
N VAL A 160 5.75 -4.11 1.30
CA VAL A 160 6.50 -5.15 2.05
C VAL A 160 7.70 -4.56 2.80
N PRO A 161 7.90 -4.90 4.09
CA PRO A 161 9.07 -4.47 4.87
C PRO A 161 10.38 -4.66 4.11
N SER A 162 11.24 -3.64 4.16
CA SER A 162 12.63 -3.77 3.69
C SER A 162 13.47 -4.46 4.78
N GLN A 163 14.79 -4.54 4.61
CA GLN A 163 15.66 -4.96 5.74
C GLN A 163 15.90 -3.82 6.75
N GLU A 164 15.47 -2.59 6.42
CA GLU A 164 15.72 -1.37 7.18
C GLU A 164 14.42 -0.83 7.83
N ASP A 165 13.27 -1.04 7.16
CA ASP A 165 11.93 -0.62 7.57
C ASP A 165 11.08 -1.81 8.02
N ASN A 166 10.51 -1.76 9.23
CA ASN A 166 9.48 -2.69 9.69
C ASN A 166 8.10 -2.03 9.69
N PHE A 167 7.03 -2.80 9.49
CA PHE A 167 5.66 -2.31 9.59
C PHE A 167 4.86 -3.11 10.61
N VAL A 168 4.17 -2.42 11.51
CA VAL A 168 3.22 -3.02 12.45
C VAL A 168 1.82 -3.00 11.82
N ILE A 169 1.33 -4.19 11.46
CA ILE A 169 -0.08 -4.41 11.10
C ILE A 169 -0.87 -4.78 12.37
N PRO A 170 -1.91 -4.02 12.75
CA PRO A 170 -2.61 -4.23 14.02
C PRO A 170 -3.38 -5.54 14.16
N GLU A 171 -4.02 -6.04 13.10
CA GLU A 171 -4.81 -7.28 13.10
C GLU A 171 -4.37 -8.20 11.92
N PRO A 172 -3.18 -8.84 11.99
CA PRO A 172 -2.56 -9.52 10.84
C PRO A 172 -3.30 -10.77 10.35
N ASP A 173 -4.19 -11.34 11.16
CA ASP A 173 -5.06 -12.46 10.79
C ASP A 173 -6.36 -12.01 10.08
N ALA A 174 -6.71 -10.72 10.15
CA ALA A 174 -7.94 -10.18 9.59
C ALA A 174 -7.76 -9.81 8.11
N THR A 175 -8.12 -10.75 7.23
CA THR A 175 -7.89 -10.65 5.77
C THR A 175 -8.34 -9.35 5.11
N GLN A 176 -9.43 -8.74 5.57
CA GLN A 176 -9.97 -7.47 5.05
C GLN A 176 -9.84 -6.30 6.01
N ASN A 177 -10.19 -6.46 7.29
CA ASN A 177 -10.17 -5.38 8.29
C ASN A 177 -8.94 -5.41 9.21
N PHE A 178 -7.75 -5.42 8.60
CA PHE A 178 -6.46 -5.54 9.29
C PHE A 178 -6.05 -4.32 10.15
N LEU A 179 -6.82 -3.21 10.09
CA LEU A 179 -6.61 -2.00 10.90
C LEU A 179 -7.63 -1.82 12.04
N ALA A 180 -8.54 -2.79 12.26
CA ALA A 180 -9.69 -2.63 13.15
C ALA A 180 -10.49 -1.33 12.84
N PHE A 181 -10.69 -1.08 11.55
CA PHE A 181 -11.38 0.08 11.00
C PHE A 181 -12.87 0.04 11.30
N ASP A 182 -13.40 1.19 11.68
CA ASP A 182 -14.78 1.41 12.05
C ASP A 182 -15.32 2.74 11.52
N ALA A 183 -16.62 2.79 11.23
CA ALA A 183 -17.28 3.96 10.66
C ALA A 183 -18.72 4.13 11.17
N GLU A 184 -19.08 5.37 11.44
CA GLU A 184 -20.43 5.81 11.81
C GLU A 184 -20.89 6.96 10.92
N VAL A 185 -22.20 7.02 10.66
CA VAL A 185 -22.89 8.12 9.98
C VAL A 185 -24.00 8.60 10.89
N ASP A 186 -23.99 9.88 11.26
CA ASP A 186 -24.89 10.51 12.24
C ASP A 186 -25.06 9.69 13.54
N GLY A 187 -23.94 9.16 14.06
CA GLY A 187 -23.88 8.34 15.28
C GLY A 187 -24.41 6.91 15.12
N LYS A 188 -24.59 6.42 13.89
CA LYS A 188 -25.01 5.05 13.58
C LYS A 188 -23.90 4.32 12.83
N ARG A 189 -23.43 3.21 13.40
CA ARG A 189 -22.44 2.33 12.78
C ARG A 189 -22.91 1.80 11.42
N ILE A 190 -22.05 1.89 10.39
CA ILE A 190 -22.36 1.43 9.03
C ILE A 190 -21.61 0.13 8.68
N ALA A 191 -22.17 -0.63 7.73
CA ALA A 191 -21.49 -1.76 7.12
C ALA A 191 -20.55 -1.27 6.02
N LEU A 192 -19.27 -1.63 6.12
CA LEU A 192 -18.24 -1.26 5.16
C LEU A 192 -17.95 -2.41 4.18
N GLN A 193 -17.79 -2.08 2.91
CA GLN A 193 -17.23 -2.96 1.89
C GLN A 193 -15.73 -2.67 1.75
N VAL A 194 -14.93 -3.68 1.41
CA VAL A 194 -13.47 -3.54 1.28
C VAL A 194 -13.03 -4.01 -0.09
N GLU A 195 -12.32 -3.15 -0.83
CA GLU A 195 -11.53 -3.55 -1.98
C GLU A 195 -10.05 -3.65 -1.58
N GLN A 196 -9.40 -4.71 -2.04
CA GLN A 196 -7.94 -4.84 -2.02
C GLN A 196 -7.44 -5.15 -3.42
N ARG A 197 -6.47 -4.37 -3.89
CA ARG A 197 -5.69 -4.60 -5.11
C ARG A 197 -4.22 -4.80 -4.75
N ALA A 198 -3.55 -5.72 -5.44
CA ALA A 198 -2.10 -5.90 -5.38
C ALA A 198 -1.46 -5.35 -6.66
N GLU A 199 -0.53 -4.41 -6.50
CA GLU A 199 0.15 -3.75 -7.61
C GLU A 199 1.67 -3.97 -7.53
N VAL A 200 2.30 -4.21 -8.69
CA VAL A 200 3.75 -4.23 -8.83
C VAL A 200 4.13 -3.50 -10.11
N LEU A 201 5.10 -2.57 -10.04
CA LEU A 201 5.53 -1.74 -11.17
C LEU A 201 4.38 -1.02 -11.94
N GLY A 202 3.29 -0.68 -11.25
CA GLY A 202 2.10 -0.04 -11.85
C GLY A 202 1.10 -1.02 -12.52
N VAL A 203 1.30 -2.34 -12.38
CA VAL A 203 0.43 -3.38 -12.94
C VAL A 203 -0.37 -4.06 -11.82
N ASP A 204 -1.70 -4.12 -11.96
CA ASP A 204 -2.59 -4.87 -11.07
C ASP A 204 -2.43 -6.39 -11.31
N GLN A 205 -2.00 -7.10 -10.27
CA GLN A 205 -1.75 -8.54 -10.25
C GLN A 205 -2.75 -9.30 -9.35
N THR A 206 -3.83 -8.64 -8.92
CA THR A 206 -4.84 -9.17 -7.99
C THR A 206 -5.49 -10.45 -8.51
N VAL A 207 -5.75 -10.53 -9.82
CA VAL A 207 -6.32 -11.72 -10.46
C VAL A 207 -5.32 -12.88 -10.43
N LEU A 208 -4.03 -12.63 -10.67
CA LEU A 208 -2.99 -13.65 -10.61
C LEU A 208 -2.86 -14.23 -9.19
N LEU A 209 -2.71 -13.37 -8.17
CA LEU A 209 -2.63 -13.82 -6.77
C LEU A 209 -3.85 -14.65 -6.36
N ARG A 210 -5.06 -14.18 -6.66
CA ARG A 210 -6.31 -14.91 -6.37
C ARG A 210 -6.39 -16.24 -7.11
N SER A 211 -5.94 -16.31 -8.37
CA SER A 211 -5.93 -17.56 -9.14
C SER A 211 -4.99 -18.63 -8.56
N LEU A 212 -3.92 -18.19 -7.88
CA LEU A 212 -2.99 -19.05 -7.14
C LEU A 212 -3.41 -19.31 -5.68
N ASN A 213 -4.60 -18.87 -5.26
CA ASN A 213 -5.10 -18.92 -3.87
C ASN A 213 -4.18 -18.21 -2.86
N LEU A 214 -3.50 -17.14 -3.29
CA LEU A 214 -2.68 -16.29 -2.44
C LEU A 214 -3.49 -15.10 -1.92
N PRO A 215 -3.29 -14.68 -0.65
CA PRO A 215 -3.88 -13.45 -0.13
C PRO A 215 -3.35 -12.22 -0.87
N VAL A 216 -4.20 -11.19 -1.01
CA VAL A 216 -3.85 -9.94 -1.71
C VAL A 216 -2.94 -9.06 -0.85
N SER A 217 -3.02 -9.17 0.48
CA SER A 217 -2.11 -8.52 1.42
C SER A 217 -0.80 -9.32 1.59
N PRO A 218 0.39 -8.70 1.46
CA PRO A 218 1.67 -9.36 1.72
C PRO A 218 1.91 -9.61 3.22
N TYR A 219 1.01 -9.15 4.10
CA TYR A 219 1.09 -9.28 5.55
C TYR A 219 0.17 -10.35 6.15
N ASP A 220 -0.64 -11.06 5.35
CA ASP A 220 -1.42 -12.19 5.87
C ASP A 220 -0.44 -13.24 6.42
N ALA A 221 -0.59 -13.59 7.70
CA ALA A 221 0.30 -14.49 8.41
C ALA A 221 0.47 -15.89 7.73
N LYS A 222 -0.46 -16.27 6.84
CA LYS A 222 -0.43 -17.54 6.10
C LYS A 222 0.43 -17.46 4.83
N LEU A 223 0.69 -16.26 4.30
CA LEU A 223 1.33 -16.06 3.01
C LEU A 223 2.72 -16.73 2.88
N PRO A 224 3.66 -16.61 3.83
CA PRO A 224 4.99 -17.20 3.67
C PRO A 224 4.92 -18.72 3.51
N GLY A 225 4.05 -19.37 4.28
CA GLY A 225 3.78 -20.80 4.16
C GLY A 225 3.06 -21.19 2.87
N LEU A 226 2.25 -20.30 2.28
CA LEU A 226 1.62 -20.53 0.96
C LEU A 226 2.66 -20.41 -0.16
N LEU A 227 3.49 -19.36 -0.16
CA LEU A 227 4.57 -19.15 -1.15
C LEU A 227 5.55 -20.34 -1.15
N ALA A 228 5.93 -20.83 0.04
CA ALA A 228 6.77 -22.01 0.21
C ALA A 228 6.18 -23.28 -0.42
N ARG A 229 4.85 -23.42 -0.46
CA ARG A 229 4.13 -24.58 -1.01
C ARG A 229 3.77 -24.47 -2.49
N LEU A 230 4.06 -23.34 -3.15
CA LEU A 230 3.83 -23.19 -4.59
C LEU A 230 4.67 -24.19 -5.41
N SER A 231 4.11 -24.63 -6.54
CA SER A 231 4.85 -25.37 -7.57
C SER A 231 5.84 -24.45 -8.29
N GLU A 232 6.91 -25.01 -8.85
CA GLU A 232 7.93 -24.18 -9.53
C GLU A 232 7.39 -23.39 -10.74
N PRO A 233 6.44 -23.88 -11.56
CA PRO A 233 5.79 -23.05 -12.58
C PRO A 233 5.09 -21.83 -12.01
N ALA A 234 4.37 -21.96 -10.88
CA ALA A 234 3.72 -20.83 -10.22
C ALA A 234 4.73 -19.86 -9.59
N ARG A 235 5.78 -20.39 -8.95
CA ARG A 235 6.88 -19.58 -8.40
C ARG A 235 7.59 -18.78 -9.50
N LYS A 236 7.93 -19.44 -10.61
CA LYS A 236 8.50 -18.82 -11.80
C LYS A 236 7.58 -17.73 -12.36
N GLN A 237 6.28 -17.98 -12.48
CA GLN A 237 5.32 -16.98 -12.94
C GLN A 237 5.26 -15.74 -12.03
N LEU A 238 5.26 -15.91 -10.70
CA LEU A 238 5.31 -14.78 -9.77
C LEU A 238 6.62 -13.99 -9.91
N ARG A 239 7.76 -14.68 -9.98
CA ARG A 239 9.10 -14.09 -10.15
C ARG A 239 9.23 -13.31 -11.46
N GLU A 240 8.72 -13.84 -12.58
CA GLU A 240 8.72 -13.16 -13.88
C GLU A 240 7.76 -11.96 -13.94
N ASN A 241 6.72 -11.94 -13.11
CA ASN A 241 5.86 -10.77 -12.89
C ASN A 241 6.41 -9.82 -11.81
N GLY A 242 7.62 -10.06 -11.28
CA GLY A 242 8.25 -9.24 -10.24
C GLY A 242 7.59 -9.31 -8.86
N LEU A 243 6.69 -10.26 -8.63
CA LEU A 243 5.88 -10.37 -7.40
C LEU A 243 6.64 -10.98 -6.22
N ILE A 244 7.72 -11.73 -6.47
CA ILE A 244 8.54 -12.34 -5.42
C ILE A 244 10.03 -12.26 -5.75
N ASP A 245 10.83 -12.21 -4.69
CA ASP A 245 12.27 -12.49 -4.67
C ASP A 245 12.48 -13.80 -3.89
N ASP A 246 13.01 -14.82 -4.57
CA ASP A 246 13.35 -16.12 -4.00
C ASP A 246 14.84 -16.46 -4.15
N SER A 247 15.70 -15.44 -4.22
CA SER A 247 17.16 -15.59 -4.16
C SER A 247 17.65 -16.41 -2.95
N ASN A 248 16.86 -16.42 -1.87
CA ASN A 248 17.12 -17.15 -0.63
C ASN A 248 16.51 -18.57 -0.57
N LEU A 249 15.95 -19.11 -1.67
CA LEU A 249 15.24 -20.39 -1.69
C LEU A 249 16.09 -21.59 -1.21
N THR A 250 17.38 -21.58 -1.53
CA THR A 250 18.37 -22.61 -1.12
C THR A 250 19.09 -22.30 0.19
N SER A 251 18.79 -21.16 0.83
CA SER A 251 19.45 -20.75 2.08
C SER A 251 19.05 -21.63 3.27
N GLY A 252 19.88 -21.59 4.32
CA GLY A 252 19.58 -22.21 5.61
C GLY A 252 18.52 -21.47 6.46
N LEU A 253 17.91 -20.40 5.95
CA LEU A 253 16.91 -19.62 6.67
C LEU A 253 15.64 -20.45 6.97
N PRO A 254 14.85 -20.08 7.99
CA PRO A 254 13.48 -20.57 8.15
C PRO A 254 12.67 -20.32 6.86
N VAL A 255 11.74 -21.23 6.56
CA VAL A 255 11.09 -21.31 5.24
C VAL A 255 10.30 -20.04 4.88
N GLU A 256 9.77 -19.38 5.89
CA GLU A 256 9.03 -18.11 5.85
C GLU A 256 9.88 -16.91 5.42
N PHE A 257 11.21 -16.97 5.51
CA PHE A 257 12.12 -15.90 5.06
C PHE A 257 12.80 -16.18 3.71
N ARG A 258 12.51 -17.32 3.07
CA ARG A 258 13.17 -17.73 1.82
C ARG A 258 12.58 -17.10 0.56
N ILE A 259 11.32 -16.68 0.62
CA ILE A 259 10.59 -16.05 -0.48
C ILE A 259 9.98 -14.75 0.05
N ARG A 260 10.52 -13.62 -0.41
CA ARG A 260 10.06 -12.28 -0.07
C ARG A 260 9.00 -11.83 -1.09
N PRO A 261 7.77 -11.48 -0.68
CA PRO A 261 6.83 -10.80 -1.58
C PRO A 261 7.35 -9.40 -1.93
N LEU A 262 6.95 -8.86 -3.07
CA LEU A 262 7.41 -7.55 -3.59
C LEU A 262 6.28 -6.58 -4.01
N TRP A 263 5.02 -7.00 -3.95
CA TRP A 263 3.90 -6.15 -4.34
C TRP A 263 3.49 -5.16 -3.24
N THR A 264 2.87 -4.06 -3.67
CA THR A 264 2.17 -3.11 -2.82
C THR A 264 0.69 -3.49 -2.76
N THR A 265 0.07 -3.42 -1.58
CA THR A 265 -1.39 -3.54 -1.46
C THR A 265 -2.02 -2.18 -1.31
N ARG A 266 -2.96 -1.87 -2.19
CA ARG A 266 -3.92 -0.78 -2.01
C ARG A 266 -5.20 -1.33 -1.43
N THR A 267 -5.66 -0.74 -0.33
CA THR A 267 -6.93 -1.08 0.31
C THR A 267 -7.85 0.13 0.24
N THR A 268 -9.14 -0.08 -0.03
CA THR A 268 -10.16 0.96 0.08
C THR A 268 -11.40 0.43 0.78
N TYR A 269 -11.81 1.12 1.84
CA TYR A 269 -13.11 0.93 2.48
C TYR A 269 -14.14 1.77 1.73
N TYR A 270 -15.33 1.27 1.48
CA TYR A 270 -16.37 2.03 0.80
C TYR A 270 -17.78 1.62 1.23
N TRP A 271 -18.74 2.53 1.03
CA TRP A 271 -20.16 2.31 1.32
C TRP A 271 -21.03 3.23 0.45
N THR A 272 -22.30 2.89 0.28
CA THR A 272 -23.28 3.79 -0.36
C THR A 272 -23.82 4.78 0.68
N GLN A 273 -23.75 6.07 0.38
CA GLN A 273 -24.25 7.15 1.23
C GLN A 273 -25.32 7.96 0.51
N THR A 274 -26.42 8.25 1.20
CA THR A 274 -27.37 9.30 0.81
C THR A 274 -27.09 10.56 1.61
N PHE A 275 -26.94 11.68 0.91
CA PHE A 275 -26.80 13.02 1.48
C PHE A 275 -28.12 13.77 1.23
N PRO A 276 -28.96 14.01 2.25
CA PRO A 276 -30.28 14.62 2.04
C PRO A 276 -30.18 16.05 1.50
N ALA A 277 -31.16 16.49 0.70
CA ALA A 277 -31.24 17.82 0.12
C ALA A 277 -30.98 18.93 1.15
N ARG A 278 -30.06 19.86 0.82
CA ARG A 278 -29.75 21.06 1.63
C ARG A 278 -29.42 20.81 3.12
N LYS A 279 -28.84 19.66 3.46
CA LYS A 279 -28.45 19.29 4.84
C LYS A 279 -26.99 18.85 4.96
N ASP A 280 -26.47 19.01 6.18
CA ASP A 280 -25.26 18.34 6.63
C ASP A 280 -25.54 16.86 7.00
N ILE A 281 -24.53 16.00 6.82
CA ILE A 281 -24.38 14.74 7.55
C ILE A 281 -23.01 14.69 8.24
N THR A 282 -22.90 13.93 9.32
CA THR A 282 -21.64 13.66 10.03
C THR A 282 -21.14 12.26 9.70
N VAL A 283 -19.88 12.13 9.28
CA VAL A 283 -19.21 10.83 9.06
C VAL A 283 -18.01 10.75 10.00
N ALA A 284 -18.05 9.80 10.94
CA ALA A 284 -16.95 9.55 11.88
C ALA A 284 -16.24 8.23 11.53
N LEU A 285 -14.92 8.27 11.42
CA LEU A 285 -14.06 7.13 11.12
C LEU A 285 -13.04 6.93 12.25
N ARG A 286 -12.75 5.67 12.58
CA ARG A 286 -11.75 5.30 13.60
C ARG A 286 -11.01 4.04 13.18
N TYR A 287 -9.68 4.04 13.28
CA TYR A 287 -8.86 2.85 13.00
C TYR A 287 -7.50 2.92 13.69
N LYS A 288 -6.85 1.76 13.83
CA LYS A 288 -5.45 1.67 14.25
C LYS A 288 -4.56 1.91 13.01
N PRO A 289 -3.58 2.83 13.03
CA PRO A 289 -2.71 3.05 11.87
C PRO A 289 -1.85 1.83 11.57
N SER A 290 -1.48 1.65 10.29
CA SER A 290 -0.26 0.93 9.93
C SER A 290 0.92 1.85 10.25
N VAL A 291 1.79 1.43 11.17
CA VAL A 291 2.96 2.20 11.60
C VAL A 291 4.21 1.58 10.99
N GLY A 292 4.91 2.32 10.14
CA GLY A 292 6.26 1.97 9.71
C GLY A 292 7.28 2.39 10.77
N GLY A 293 8.46 1.77 10.79
CA GLY A 293 9.49 2.16 11.75
C GLY A 293 10.87 1.56 11.48
N ALA A 294 11.90 2.30 11.88
CA ALA A 294 13.31 1.93 11.78
C ALA A 294 13.95 1.94 13.17
N ALA A 295 14.80 0.94 13.47
CA ALA A 295 15.36 0.74 14.81
C ALA A 295 16.24 1.92 15.28
N GLN A 296 16.87 2.65 14.34
CA GLN A 296 17.73 3.79 14.64
C GLN A 296 17.54 4.92 13.62
N SER A 297 17.27 6.12 14.12
CA SER A 297 17.25 7.35 13.35
C SER A 297 18.66 7.83 13.01
N TYR A 298 18.88 8.18 11.74
CA TYR A 298 20.09 8.83 11.26
C TYR A 298 20.00 10.36 11.24
N ILE A 299 18.88 10.96 11.66
CA ILE A 299 18.72 12.43 11.74
C ILE A 299 19.84 13.00 12.62
N GLY A 300 20.57 13.98 12.08
CA GLY A 300 21.69 14.62 12.78
C GLY A 300 22.98 13.79 12.85
N GLU A 301 23.03 12.60 12.28
CA GLU A 301 24.29 11.94 11.94
C GLU A 301 24.68 12.30 10.49
N ASP A 302 25.94 12.02 10.12
CA ASP A 302 26.46 12.28 8.76
C ASP A 302 26.65 10.98 7.95
N TYR A 303 25.84 9.94 8.25
CA TYR A 303 25.82 8.65 7.53
C TYR A 303 25.06 8.71 6.18
N MET A 304 24.10 9.61 6.04
CA MET A 304 23.32 9.77 4.80
C MET A 304 24.09 10.60 3.76
N SER A 305 23.94 10.25 2.48
CA SER A 305 24.39 11.13 1.38
C SER A 305 23.68 12.50 1.45
N SER A 306 24.31 13.54 0.90
CA SER A 306 23.72 14.89 0.89
C SER A 306 22.41 14.99 0.10
N GLU A 307 22.19 14.09 -0.87
CA GLU A 307 20.94 13.95 -1.62
C GLU A 307 19.89 13.20 -0.81
N SER A 308 20.23 12.01 -0.29
CA SER A 308 19.35 11.18 0.55
C SER A 308 18.84 11.96 1.77
N ARG A 309 19.73 12.70 2.44
CA ARG A 309 19.38 13.56 3.58
C ARG A 309 18.39 14.64 3.19
N ARG A 310 18.60 15.35 2.08
CA ARG A 310 17.68 16.39 1.59
C ARG A 310 16.31 15.82 1.23
N ALA A 311 16.26 14.68 0.57
CA ALA A 311 14.99 14.01 0.22
C ALA A 311 14.21 13.60 1.48
N TYR A 312 14.91 13.04 2.48
CA TYR A 312 14.32 12.66 3.76
C TYR A 312 13.86 13.89 4.57
N GLU A 313 14.66 14.97 4.61
CA GLU A 313 14.31 16.25 5.25
C GLU A 313 13.08 16.90 4.59
N GLN A 314 12.97 16.87 3.25
CA GLN A 314 11.82 17.36 2.50
C GLN A 314 10.57 16.47 2.64
N ARG A 315 10.75 15.15 2.85
CA ARG A 315 9.64 14.24 3.10
C ARG A 315 8.91 14.60 4.40
N TYR A 316 9.64 14.74 5.51
CA TYR A 316 9.06 14.95 6.84
C TYR A 316 9.12 16.40 7.35
N CYS A 317 9.52 17.35 6.49
CA CYS A 317 9.74 18.76 6.81
C CYS A 317 10.63 18.98 8.05
N ILE A 318 11.76 18.27 8.10
CA ILE A 318 12.70 18.28 9.23
C ILE A 318 13.50 19.58 9.23
N GLY A 319 13.20 20.45 10.20
CA GLY A 319 13.94 21.70 10.42
C GLY A 319 15.19 21.51 11.30
N GLU A 320 16.12 22.47 11.21
CA GLU A 320 17.34 22.52 12.02
C GLU A 320 17.07 22.49 13.55
N SER A 321 15.92 23.01 13.99
CA SER A 321 15.46 22.93 15.38
C SER A 321 15.31 21.48 15.87
N LEU A 322 14.84 20.57 15.02
CA LEU A 322 14.74 19.14 15.31
C LEU A 322 16.12 18.47 15.24
N VAL A 323 16.86 18.67 14.15
CA VAL A 323 18.21 18.11 13.93
C VAL A 323 19.14 18.46 15.10
N SER A 324 19.17 19.74 15.49
CA SER A 324 19.99 20.22 16.59
C SER A 324 19.51 19.70 17.96
N THR A 325 18.22 19.40 18.12
CA THR A 325 17.68 18.78 19.35
C THR A 325 18.09 17.32 19.47
N VAL A 326 18.02 16.55 18.39
CA VAL A 326 18.51 15.16 18.34
C VAL A 326 20.03 15.12 18.61
N ARG A 327 20.82 15.98 17.94
CA ARG A 327 22.27 16.14 18.19
C ARG A 327 22.57 16.47 19.66
N ARG A 328 21.90 17.49 20.24
CA ARG A 328 22.05 17.88 21.65
C ARG A 328 21.66 16.76 22.63
N ALA A 329 20.68 15.93 22.30
CA ALA A 329 20.27 14.81 23.14
C ALA A 329 21.35 13.73 23.18
N ARG A 330 21.85 13.28 22.01
CA ARG A 330 22.94 12.28 21.93
C ARG A 330 24.21 12.77 22.62
N LEU A 331 24.62 14.03 22.42
CA LEU A 331 25.81 14.62 23.05
C LEU A 331 25.73 14.74 24.58
N ARG A 332 24.53 14.77 25.17
CA ARG A 332 24.34 14.80 26.63
C ARG A 332 24.35 13.41 27.26
N ASP A 333 24.11 12.36 26.49
CA ASP A 333 24.13 10.97 26.97
C ASP A 333 25.56 10.44 27.03
N LYS A 334 26.24 10.69 28.17
CA LYS A 334 27.66 10.36 28.38
C LYS A 334 28.04 8.89 28.10
N GLY A 335 27.07 7.97 28.14
CA GLY A 335 27.27 6.55 27.84
C GLY A 335 27.01 6.15 26.38
N ARG A 336 26.56 7.07 25.52
CA ARG A 336 26.10 6.83 24.13
C ARG A 336 25.07 5.69 24.02
N LYS A 337 24.28 5.45 25.07
CA LYS A 337 23.20 4.45 25.11
C LYS A 337 21.89 4.99 24.53
N LEU A 338 21.69 6.31 24.54
CA LEU A 338 20.52 6.96 23.96
C LEU A 338 20.57 6.95 22.43
N PHE A 339 19.58 6.30 21.82
CA PHE A 339 19.24 6.43 20.41
C PHE A 339 17.78 6.87 20.26
N PHE A 340 17.38 7.21 19.05
CA PHE A 340 15.97 7.39 18.71
C PHE A 340 15.60 6.29 17.73
N ALA A 341 14.54 5.54 18.00
CA ALA A 341 13.86 4.77 16.97
C ALA A 341 12.95 5.71 16.16
N GLU A 342 12.72 5.39 14.90
CA GLU A 342 11.76 6.08 14.04
C GLU A 342 10.47 5.27 13.99
N GLU A 343 9.33 5.93 14.14
CA GLU A 343 7.99 5.39 13.92
C GLU A 343 7.27 6.40 13.03
N TRP A 344 6.63 6.00 11.93
CA TRP A 344 5.97 6.92 10.99
C TRP A 344 4.61 6.45 10.51
N ILE A 345 3.78 7.43 10.16
CA ILE A 345 2.42 7.27 9.61
C ILE A 345 2.32 8.08 8.32
N GLU A 346 1.93 7.43 7.24
CA GLU A 346 1.42 8.10 6.05
C GLU A 346 -0.09 8.37 6.24
N TYR A 347 -0.56 9.58 5.94
CA TYR A 347 -1.98 9.91 5.88
C TYR A 347 -2.25 10.83 4.70
N ILE A 348 -3.16 10.43 3.81
CA ILE A 348 -3.36 11.14 2.55
C ILE A 348 -4.52 12.10 2.69
N LEU A 349 -4.32 13.35 2.25
CA LEU A 349 -5.33 14.41 2.30
C LEU A 349 -5.87 14.78 0.91
N SER A 350 -5.18 14.39 -0.17
CA SER A 350 -5.38 14.94 -1.51
C SER A 350 -6.76 14.64 -2.12
N THR A 351 -7.43 13.54 -1.75
CA THR A 351 -8.81 13.27 -2.20
C THR A 351 -9.83 14.27 -1.65
N GLY A 352 -9.47 15.11 -0.68
CA GLY A 352 -10.30 16.26 -0.28
C GLY A 352 -10.68 17.16 -1.47
N ALA A 353 -9.86 17.19 -2.52
CA ALA A 353 -10.15 17.90 -3.78
C ALA A 353 -11.22 17.25 -4.68
N ASN A 354 -11.64 16.01 -4.37
CA ASN A 354 -12.70 15.29 -5.08
C ASN A 354 -14.12 15.73 -4.64
N TRP A 355 -14.23 16.55 -3.61
CA TRP A 355 -15.48 17.19 -3.19
C TRP A 355 -15.64 18.58 -3.81
N ALA A 356 -16.81 19.18 -3.60
CA ALA A 356 -17.09 20.53 -4.04
C ALA A 356 -16.30 21.54 -3.20
N GLY A 357 -15.49 22.38 -3.87
CA GLY A 357 -14.75 23.46 -3.23
C GLY A 357 -13.49 23.03 -2.46
N PRO A 358 -13.02 23.84 -1.50
CA PRO A 358 -12.02 23.46 -0.51
C PRO A 358 -12.66 22.79 0.72
N ILE A 359 -11.83 22.28 1.63
CA ILE A 359 -12.29 21.86 2.97
C ILE A 359 -12.57 23.12 3.80
N GLY A 360 -13.83 23.36 4.17
CA GLY A 360 -14.26 24.63 4.78
C GLY A 360 -13.57 24.95 6.12
N THR A 361 -13.42 23.94 6.98
CA THR A 361 -12.52 24.00 8.15
C THR A 361 -11.80 22.67 8.32
N PHE A 362 -10.47 22.70 8.27
CA PHE A 362 -9.61 21.55 8.56
C PHE A 362 -8.94 21.74 9.92
N THR A 363 -9.11 20.79 10.84
CA THR A 363 -8.28 20.65 12.05
C THR A 363 -7.40 19.42 11.90
N LEU A 364 -6.11 19.57 12.22
CA LEU A 364 -5.22 18.44 12.49
C LEU A 364 -4.76 18.52 13.94
N THR A 365 -4.96 17.44 14.70
CA THR A 365 -4.37 17.22 16.02
C THR A 365 -3.45 16.00 15.96
N VAL A 366 -2.20 16.16 16.41
CA VAL A 366 -1.21 15.08 16.48
C VAL A 366 -0.81 14.84 17.94
N ASP A 367 -0.95 13.60 18.39
CA ASP A 367 -0.44 13.13 19.68
C ASP A 367 0.86 12.33 19.49
N LYS A 368 1.97 12.88 19.98
CA LYS A 368 3.27 12.18 19.96
C LYS A 368 3.42 11.12 21.08
N GLY A 369 2.39 10.89 21.89
CA GLY A 369 2.24 9.76 22.83
C GLY A 369 3.10 9.80 24.10
N SER A 370 4.24 10.50 24.10
CA SER A 370 5.09 10.71 25.28
C SER A 370 5.73 12.10 25.24
N THR A 371 5.98 12.70 26.41
CA THR A 371 6.64 14.01 26.52
C THR A 371 8.06 13.99 25.97
N GLY A 372 8.77 12.85 26.05
CA GLY A 372 10.12 12.66 25.53
C GLY A 372 10.24 12.42 24.01
N ASN A 373 9.16 12.00 23.34
CA ASN A 373 9.16 11.78 21.89
C ASN A 373 9.30 13.11 21.13
N LEU A 374 9.84 13.09 19.92
CA LEU A 374 9.80 14.24 18.99
C LEU A 374 8.87 13.90 17.82
N VAL A 375 8.40 14.91 17.09
CA VAL A 375 7.53 14.73 15.93
C VAL A 375 7.88 15.73 14.83
N SER A 376 7.80 15.30 13.56
CA SER A 376 8.02 16.10 12.37
C SER A 376 6.97 15.76 11.32
N LEU A 377 6.39 16.78 10.68
CA LEU A 377 5.43 16.63 9.59
C LEU A 377 5.35 17.90 8.76
N CYS A 378 4.93 17.77 7.50
CA CYS A 378 4.68 18.90 6.62
C CYS A 378 3.31 19.53 6.86
N MET A 379 3.16 20.25 7.97
CA MET A 379 1.99 21.08 8.30
C MET A 379 2.42 22.37 8.99
N ASP A 380 2.11 23.51 8.39
CA ASP A 380 2.36 24.84 8.97
C ASP A 380 1.37 25.13 10.12
N ASP A 381 1.73 26.06 11.01
CA ASP A 381 0.90 26.55 12.13
C ASP A 381 0.60 25.53 13.25
N MET A 382 1.37 24.43 13.34
CA MET A 382 1.24 23.42 14.40
C MET A 382 1.65 23.96 15.78
N ARG A 383 0.67 24.49 16.54
CA ARG A 383 0.85 24.96 17.93
C ARG A 383 0.77 23.80 18.93
N LYS A 384 1.60 23.82 19.98
CA LYS A 384 1.48 22.87 21.10
C LYS A 384 0.24 23.22 21.95
N VAL A 385 -0.64 22.25 22.18
CA VAL A 385 -1.91 22.42 22.92
C VAL A 385 -2.05 21.51 24.15
N GLY A 386 -1.08 20.62 24.38
CA GLY A 386 -1.01 19.77 25.58
C GLY A 386 0.40 19.22 25.79
N PRO A 387 0.64 18.34 26.79
CA PRO A 387 1.98 17.79 27.07
C PRO A 387 2.60 17.08 25.86
N THR A 388 1.77 16.33 25.12
CA THR A 388 2.11 15.58 23.90
C THR A 388 1.36 16.04 22.65
N LEU A 389 0.31 16.85 22.81
CA LEU A 389 -0.60 17.28 21.74
C LEU A 389 -0.12 18.54 21.02
N TYR A 390 -0.15 18.49 19.69
CA TYR A 390 0.03 19.63 18.79
C TYR A 390 -1.19 19.73 17.87
N ARG A 391 -1.64 20.95 17.55
CA ARG A 391 -2.81 21.19 16.69
C ARG A 391 -2.57 22.31 15.71
N ALA A 392 -3.01 22.15 14.47
CA ALA A 392 -3.23 23.23 13.52
C ALA A 392 -4.73 23.33 13.16
N GLU A 393 -5.14 24.49 12.68
CA GLU A 393 -6.47 24.72 12.11
C GLU A 393 -6.31 25.61 10.88
N LYS A 394 -7.00 25.30 9.78
CA LYS A 394 -6.99 26.06 8.53
C LYS A 394 -8.41 26.19 7.99
N LYS A 395 -8.73 27.34 7.39
CA LYS A 395 -9.97 27.60 6.65
C LYS A 395 -9.72 27.48 5.15
N ASP A 396 -10.76 27.16 4.37
CA ASP A 396 -10.70 27.03 2.91
C ASP A 396 -9.52 26.17 2.42
N PHE A 397 -9.23 25.11 3.16
CA PHE A 397 -8.01 24.34 3.01
C PHE A 397 -8.06 23.47 1.75
N ARG A 398 -7.06 23.65 0.88
CA ARG A 398 -6.81 22.79 -0.27
C ARG A 398 -5.51 22.02 -0.02
N PRO A 399 -5.57 20.74 0.41
CA PRO A 399 -4.37 19.95 0.67
C PRO A 399 -3.55 19.76 -0.60
N ARG A 400 -2.28 20.20 -0.57
CA ARG A 400 -1.34 20.14 -1.71
C ARG A 400 -0.50 18.86 -1.75
N ARG A 401 -0.43 18.13 -0.64
CA ARG A 401 0.30 16.87 -0.48
C ARG A 401 -0.30 16.05 0.65
N ASN A 402 0.16 14.82 0.77
CA ASN A 402 -0.11 13.92 1.87
C ASN A 402 0.68 14.35 3.12
N LEU A 403 0.21 13.93 4.29
CA LEU A 403 0.97 13.98 5.54
C LEU A 403 1.89 12.77 5.60
N ASP A 404 3.18 13.05 5.71
CA ASP A 404 4.17 12.11 6.22
C ASP A 404 4.47 12.55 7.66
N VAL A 405 4.04 11.77 8.65
CA VAL A 405 4.20 12.10 10.08
C VAL A 405 5.26 11.18 10.68
N LEU A 406 6.41 11.73 11.01
CA LEU A 406 7.53 11.04 11.64
C LEU A 406 7.54 11.31 13.15
N PHE A 407 7.62 10.26 13.94
CA PHE A 407 7.86 10.29 15.37
C PHE A 407 9.27 9.77 15.67
N LEU A 408 10.01 10.47 16.54
CA LEU A 408 11.30 10.01 17.04
C LEU A 408 11.12 9.59 18.50
N VAL A 409 11.21 8.30 18.76
CA VAL A 409 10.96 7.71 20.08
C VAL A 409 12.32 7.43 20.74
N PRO A 410 12.71 8.15 21.82
CA PRO A 410 13.97 7.90 22.50
C PRO A 410 13.95 6.50 23.13
N ARG A 411 14.96 5.71 22.80
CA ARG A 411 15.23 4.38 23.34
C ARG A 411 16.61 4.38 23.99
N ARG A 412 16.84 3.48 24.94
CA ARG A 412 18.17 3.26 25.52
C ARG A 412 18.57 1.80 25.36
N LEU A 413 19.83 1.60 25.00
CA LEU A 413 20.47 0.29 25.17
C LEU A 413 20.53 -0.05 26.67
N PRO A 414 20.42 -1.35 27.05
CA PRO A 414 20.58 -1.79 28.43
C PRO A 414 21.97 -1.43 28.98
#